data_AF-A0A2U8WVL0-F1
#
_entry.id   AF-A0A2U8WVL0-F1
#
_cell.length_a   1.000
_cell.length_b   1.000
_cell.length_c   1.000
_cell.angle_alpha   90.00
_cell.angle_beta   90.00
_cell.angle_gamma   90.00
#
_symmetry.space_group_name_H-M   'P 1'
#
loop_
_entity.id
_entity.type
_entity.pdbx_description
1 polymer ?
#
loop_
_entity_poly.entity_id
_entity_poly.type
_entity_poly.pdbx_seq_one_letter_code
_entity_poly.pdbx_strand_id
1 'polypeptide(L)'
;MGLRHLARRGAGATSQGRSGLPGGIVTRRRGRGSEPDDVRLWAEGDDVRHIDRNATARTGTLHVRTHHEERDRAVVLLADIRPSMLVGTRRSLRSVAAAEALALLGWRIAGDGGRVGLCVAAPEPVALPPRGGGRGMAAVCQGLARAHDSALAAAPHGDPARADPPLGPALERARALLPAGGHLVLASALDAPGDGFPETLAALAERISVSLILVSDAFEREAPPGLYPYATPDGRRGTARIGRERPAPEERIAGLARLGVTTLRLDTETGPEGFAPLMERLDAVL
;
A
#
# COMPACT_ATOMS: atom_id res chain seq x y z
N MET A 1 -5.59 16.83 10.10
CA MET A 1 -6.18 16.36 8.83
C MET A 1 -6.05 14.84 8.78
N GLY A 2 -7.09 14.09 8.39
CA GLY A 2 -7.00 12.62 8.35
C GLY A 2 -6.40 12.07 7.04
N LEU A 3 -5.73 10.91 7.09
CA LEU A 3 -5.07 10.28 5.93
C LEU A 3 -6.01 10.11 4.71
N ARG A 4 -7.28 9.77 4.94
CA ARG A 4 -8.29 9.69 3.87
C ARG A 4 -8.50 11.00 3.11
N HIS A 5 -8.35 12.15 3.78
CA HIS A 5 -8.45 13.43 3.09
C HIS A 5 -7.18 13.69 2.26
N LEU A 6 -6.02 13.35 2.81
CA LEU A 6 -4.74 13.51 2.12
C LEU A 6 -4.61 12.64 0.86
N ALA A 7 -5.03 11.38 0.94
CA ALA A 7 -5.09 10.45 -0.20
C ALA A 7 -5.86 11.02 -1.40
N ARG A 8 -6.91 11.83 -1.15
CA ARG A 8 -7.74 12.46 -2.18
C ARG A 8 -7.15 13.75 -2.77
N ARG A 9 -6.13 14.37 -2.14
CA ARG A 9 -5.53 15.63 -2.62
C ARG A 9 -4.53 15.43 -3.76
N GLY A 10 -3.87 14.28 -3.80
CA GLY A 10 -3.00 13.86 -4.91
C GLY A 10 -3.77 13.28 -6.11
N ALA A 11 -5.09 13.52 -6.21
CA ALA A 11 -5.81 13.30 -7.46
C ALA A 11 -5.66 14.59 -8.31
N GLY A 12 -4.42 14.92 -8.66
CA GLY A 12 -4.12 15.99 -9.59
C GLY A 12 -4.42 15.50 -11.00
N ALA A 13 -5.51 15.99 -11.58
CA ALA A 13 -5.90 15.82 -12.98
C ALA A 13 -5.63 14.42 -13.55
N THR A 14 -6.61 13.52 -13.44
CA THR A 14 -6.86 12.61 -14.56
C THR A 14 -6.74 13.43 -15.84
N SER A 15 -5.99 12.93 -16.82
CA SER A 15 -5.86 13.57 -18.11
C SER A 15 -7.25 13.77 -18.70
N GLN A 16 -7.84 14.94 -18.43
CA GLN A 16 -8.95 15.46 -19.19
C GLN A 16 -8.37 15.67 -20.58
N GLY A 17 -8.54 14.65 -21.42
CA GLY A 17 -8.52 14.83 -22.86
C GLY A 17 -9.35 16.07 -23.14
N ARG A 18 -8.70 17.06 -23.75
CA ARG A 18 -9.29 18.37 -24.03
C ARG A 18 -10.49 18.17 -24.95
N SER A 19 -11.70 18.16 -24.40
CA SER A 19 -12.88 18.58 -25.12
C SER A 19 -13.65 19.56 -24.24
N GLY A 20 -13.43 20.85 -24.52
CA GLY A 20 -14.16 21.91 -23.85
C GLY A 20 -15.59 21.96 -24.36
N LEU A 21 -16.55 21.61 -23.51
CA LEU A 21 -17.93 22.09 -23.58
C LEU A 21 -18.46 22.27 -22.14
N PRO A 22 -19.05 23.43 -21.78
CA PRO A 22 -19.57 23.66 -20.44
C PRO A 22 -21.02 23.18 -20.33
N GLY A 23 -21.34 22.42 -19.28
CA GLY A 23 -22.72 22.20 -18.85
C GLY A 23 -23.04 20.75 -18.53
N GLY A 24 -23.09 20.43 -17.25
CA GLY A 24 -23.55 19.13 -16.78
C GLY A 24 -23.48 19.05 -15.26
N ILE A 25 -24.49 19.59 -14.59
CA ILE A 25 -24.66 19.42 -13.14
C ILE A 25 -24.85 17.93 -12.87
N VAL A 26 -23.88 17.28 -12.23
CA VAL A 26 -24.01 15.88 -11.81
C VAL A 26 -24.95 15.83 -10.62
N THR A 27 -26.23 15.52 -10.88
CA THR A 27 -27.20 15.30 -9.81
C THR A 27 -26.91 14.00 -9.09
N ARG A 28 -26.81 14.09 -7.76
CA ARG A 28 -26.67 12.94 -6.86
C ARG A 28 -27.99 12.17 -6.79
N ARG A 29 -28.03 10.90 -7.21
CA ARG A 29 -29.14 10.00 -6.86
C ARG A 29 -28.70 8.56 -6.59
N ARG A 30 -29.20 8.04 -5.46
CA ARG A 30 -29.12 6.66 -5.00
C ARG A 30 -29.84 5.72 -5.97
N GLY A 31 -29.20 4.61 -6.33
CA GLY A 31 -29.80 3.44 -6.96
C GLY A 31 -28.76 2.31 -7.00
N ARG A 32 -29.13 1.09 -6.59
CA ARG A 32 -28.30 -0.10 -6.83
C ARG A 32 -28.42 -0.48 -8.31
N GLY A 33 -27.28 -0.64 -8.95
CA GLY A 33 -27.08 -0.98 -10.37
C GLY A 33 -25.63 -0.61 -10.68
N SER A 34 -24.97 -1.35 -11.56
CA SER A 34 -23.64 -1.03 -12.09
C SER A 34 -23.50 0.46 -12.41
N GLU A 35 -22.29 1.03 -12.28
CA GLU A 35 -22.03 2.42 -12.66
C GLU A 35 -22.59 2.72 -14.06
N PRO A 36 -23.03 3.97 -14.33
CA PRO A 36 -23.68 4.27 -15.59
C PRO A 36 -22.68 4.04 -16.71
N ASP A 37 -23.03 3.17 -17.66
CA ASP A 37 -22.38 3.16 -18.95
C ASP A 37 -22.48 4.58 -19.52
N ASP A 38 -21.35 5.21 -19.84
CA ASP A 38 -21.38 6.53 -20.43
C ASP A 38 -21.85 6.37 -21.88
N VAL A 39 -22.90 7.09 -22.25
CA VAL A 39 -23.52 7.00 -23.58
C VAL A 39 -23.11 8.21 -24.37
N ARG A 40 -22.35 7.99 -25.45
CA ARG A 40 -21.90 9.06 -26.35
C ARG A 40 -22.38 8.84 -27.77
N LEU A 41 -22.29 9.87 -28.60
CA LEU A 41 -22.51 9.74 -30.04
C LEU A 41 -21.49 8.79 -30.65
N TRP A 42 -21.97 7.96 -31.58
CA TRP A 42 -21.14 7.09 -32.39
C TRP A 42 -20.15 7.90 -33.21
N ALA A 43 -18.90 7.44 -33.24
CA ALA A 43 -17.85 7.94 -34.09
C ALA A 43 -17.33 6.82 -34.99
N GLU A 44 -16.79 7.21 -36.14
CA GLU A 44 -16.20 6.26 -37.08
C GLU A 44 -15.01 5.54 -36.43
N GLY A 45 -15.06 4.20 -36.39
CA GLY A 45 -14.13 3.35 -35.66
C GLY A 45 -14.71 2.69 -34.40
N ASP A 46 -15.90 3.09 -33.97
CA ASP A 46 -16.59 2.44 -32.85
C ASP A 46 -17.15 1.06 -33.21
N ASP A 47 -17.03 0.11 -32.28
CA ASP A 47 -17.59 -1.24 -32.44
C ASP A 47 -19.12 -1.21 -32.44
N VAL A 48 -19.71 -1.65 -33.55
CA VAL A 48 -21.15 -1.73 -33.80
C VAL A 48 -21.89 -2.56 -32.75
N ARG A 49 -21.19 -3.49 -32.07
CA ARG A 49 -21.75 -4.32 -30.98
C ARG A 49 -22.10 -3.54 -29.72
N HIS A 50 -21.50 -2.37 -29.53
CA HIS A 50 -21.72 -1.52 -28.36
C HIS A 50 -22.76 -0.42 -28.59
N ILE A 51 -23.52 -0.47 -29.69
CA ILE A 51 -24.59 0.51 -29.97
C ILE A 51 -25.70 0.42 -28.91
N ASP A 52 -26.01 1.55 -28.28
CA ASP A 52 -27.17 1.66 -27.39
C ASP A 52 -28.44 1.87 -28.23
N ARG A 53 -29.21 0.80 -28.40
CA ARG A 53 -30.45 0.82 -29.19
C ARG A 53 -31.53 1.71 -28.59
N ASN A 54 -31.56 1.90 -27.27
CA ASN A 54 -32.60 2.70 -26.61
C ASN A 54 -32.32 4.21 -26.74
N ALA A 55 -31.07 4.63 -26.52
CA ALA A 55 -30.64 6.01 -26.75
C ALA A 55 -30.76 6.37 -28.24
N THR A 56 -30.35 5.47 -29.13
CA THR A 56 -30.50 5.63 -30.59
C THR A 56 -31.97 5.77 -30.99
N ALA A 57 -32.86 4.93 -30.47
CA ALA A 57 -34.29 5.01 -30.77
C ALA A 57 -34.96 6.31 -30.28
N ARG A 58 -34.51 6.86 -29.14
CA ARG A 58 -35.07 8.12 -28.59
C ARG A 58 -34.60 9.37 -29.33
N THR A 59 -33.37 9.36 -29.82
CA THR A 59 -32.71 10.55 -30.37
C THR A 59 -32.66 10.56 -31.90
N GLY A 60 -32.82 9.38 -32.53
CA GLY A 60 -32.66 9.21 -33.97
C GLY A 60 -31.20 9.24 -34.44
N THR A 61 -30.23 9.41 -33.54
CA THR A 61 -28.79 9.43 -33.84
C THR A 61 -28.10 8.24 -33.20
N LEU A 62 -27.08 7.69 -33.86
CA LEU A 62 -26.35 6.52 -33.34
C LEU A 62 -25.62 6.88 -32.05
N HIS A 63 -25.91 6.12 -30.99
CA HIS A 63 -25.22 6.21 -29.71
C HIS A 63 -24.45 4.93 -29.42
N VAL A 64 -23.25 5.07 -28.87
CA VAL A 64 -22.40 3.97 -28.43
C VAL A 64 -22.32 4.01 -26.91
N ARG A 65 -22.45 2.83 -26.32
CA ARG A 65 -22.31 2.59 -24.91
C ARG A 65 -20.85 2.27 -24.62
N THR A 66 -20.16 3.18 -23.95
CA THR A 66 -18.80 2.94 -23.49
C THR A 66 -18.85 2.17 -22.18
N HIS A 67 -18.47 0.90 -22.25
CA HIS A 67 -18.22 0.09 -21.06
C HIS A 67 -16.82 0.45 -20.55
N HIS A 68 -16.71 1.04 -19.36
CA HIS A 68 -15.46 0.97 -18.63
C HIS A 68 -15.25 -0.50 -18.24
N GLU A 69 -14.18 -1.11 -18.74
CA GLU A 69 -13.71 -2.37 -18.16
C GLU A 69 -13.38 -2.10 -16.70
N GLU A 70 -14.30 -2.47 -15.82
CA GLU A 70 -14.08 -2.50 -14.39
C GLU A 70 -13.08 -3.65 -14.13
N ARG A 71 -11.78 -3.35 -14.32
CA ARG A 71 -10.74 -4.23 -13.81
C ARG A 71 -10.93 -4.28 -12.31
N ASP A 72 -11.33 -5.43 -11.82
CA ASP A 72 -11.51 -5.74 -10.42
C ASP A 72 -10.17 -5.71 -9.68
N ARG A 73 -9.66 -4.49 -9.46
CA ARG A 73 -8.34 -4.19 -8.93
C ARG A 73 -8.30 -4.56 -7.46
N ALA A 74 -7.74 -5.73 -7.16
CA ALA A 74 -7.59 -6.22 -5.80
C ALA A 74 -6.13 -6.10 -5.36
N VAL A 75 -5.91 -5.32 -4.30
CA VAL A 75 -4.59 -5.10 -3.70
C VAL A 75 -4.59 -5.68 -2.29
N VAL A 76 -3.57 -6.47 -1.95
CA VAL A 76 -3.31 -6.89 -0.57
C VAL A 76 -2.13 -6.08 -0.04
N LEU A 77 -2.37 -5.37 1.07
CA LEU A 77 -1.35 -4.62 1.79
C LEU A 77 -0.72 -5.56 2.82
N LEU A 78 0.58 -5.84 2.69
CA LEU A 78 1.36 -6.58 3.67
C LEU A 78 2.16 -5.60 4.54
N ALA A 79 1.70 -5.38 5.77
CA ALA A 79 2.37 -4.50 6.73
C ALA A 79 3.34 -5.31 7.60
N ASP A 80 4.61 -4.91 7.64
CA ASP A 80 5.58 -5.41 8.60
C ASP A 80 5.50 -4.60 9.91
N ILE A 81 5.07 -5.27 10.97
CA ILE A 81 4.97 -4.76 12.34
C ILE A 81 5.69 -5.74 13.30
N ARG A 82 6.74 -6.40 12.79
CA ARG A 82 7.63 -7.23 13.62
C ARG A 82 8.51 -6.34 14.53
N PRO A 83 9.14 -6.89 15.57
CA PRO A 83 9.99 -6.14 16.49
C PRO A 83 10.99 -5.18 15.82
N SER A 84 11.63 -5.55 14.71
CA SER A 84 12.55 -4.66 13.98
C SER A 84 11.91 -3.40 13.38
N MET A 85 10.59 -3.38 13.25
CA MET A 85 9.80 -2.24 12.78
C MET A 85 9.34 -1.33 13.92
N LEU A 86 9.43 -1.76 15.18
CA LEU A 86 9.03 -1.00 16.38
C LEU A 86 10.14 -0.05 16.87
N VAL A 87 10.87 0.56 15.93
CA VAL A 87 11.96 1.50 16.18
C VAL A 87 11.75 2.79 15.38
N GLY A 88 12.22 3.93 15.90
CA GLY A 88 12.19 5.21 15.19
C GLY A 88 12.92 6.29 15.97
N THR A 89 13.61 7.20 15.27
CA THR A 89 14.45 8.22 15.93
C THR A 89 13.96 9.65 15.79
N ARG A 90 13.13 9.91 14.78
CA ARG A 90 12.58 11.25 14.51
C ARG A 90 11.08 11.29 14.78
N ARG A 91 10.27 11.25 13.71
CA ARG A 91 8.83 11.53 13.77
C ARG A 91 8.00 10.35 14.29
N SER A 92 8.32 9.13 13.85
CA SER A 92 7.51 7.95 14.14
C SER A 92 8.33 6.68 14.08
N LEU A 93 7.78 5.60 14.64
CA LEU A 93 8.29 4.25 14.40
C LEU A 93 8.18 3.90 12.91
N ARG A 94 9.05 3.01 12.43
CA ARG A 94 8.99 2.47 11.06
C ARG A 94 7.64 1.78 10.81
N SER A 95 7.13 1.03 11.78
CA SER A 95 5.80 0.38 11.73
C SER A 95 4.67 1.38 11.49
N VAL A 96 4.71 2.52 12.17
CA VAL A 96 3.70 3.59 12.04
C VAL A 96 3.80 4.24 10.65
N ALA A 97 5.01 4.57 10.19
CA ALA A 97 5.22 5.13 8.86
C ALA A 97 4.76 4.16 7.75
N ALA A 98 5.05 2.86 7.90
CA ALA A 98 4.55 1.80 7.02
C ALA A 98 3.02 1.77 6.98
N ALA A 99 2.37 1.77 8.16
CA ALA A 99 0.91 1.74 8.27
C ALA A 99 0.25 2.99 7.68
N GLU A 100 0.82 4.18 7.88
CA GLU A 100 0.33 5.42 7.28
C GLU A 100 0.42 5.39 5.75
N ALA A 101 1.55 4.93 5.20
CA ALA A 101 1.74 4.80 3.76
C ALA A 101 0.75 3.82 3.13
N LEU A 102 0.63 2.62 3.73
CA LEU A 102 -0.32 1.60 3.28
C LEU A 102 -1.77 2.08 3.42
N ALA A 103 -2.11 2.82 4.48
CA ALA A 103 -3.44 3.39 4.64
C ALA A 103 -3.72 4.47 3.58
N LEU A 104 -2.76 5.34 3.26
CA LEU A 104 -2.88 6.32 2.18
C LEU A 104 -3.12 5.64 0.83
N LEU A 105 -2.29 4.67 0.48
CA LEU A 105 -2.43 3.89 -0.74
C LEU A 105 -3.78 3.17 -0.80
N GLY A 106 -4.17 2.48 0.28
CA GLY A 106 -5.44 1.79 0.35
C GLY A 106 -6.65 2.73 0.20
N TRP A 107 -6.59 3.94 0.77
CA TRP A 107 -7.65 4.93 0.57
C TRP A 107 -7.73 5.47 -0.86
N ARG A 108 -6.61 5.50 -1.59
CA ARG A 108 -6.59 5.81 -3.04
C ARG A 108 -7.25 4.70 -3.84
N ILE A 109 -6.75 3.47 -3.70
CA ILE A 109 -7.27 2.29 -4.40
C ILE A 109 -8.78 2.13 -4.16
N ALA A 110 -9.24 2.25 -2.91
CA ALA A 110 -10.66 2.14 -2.58
C ALA A 110 -11.50 3.35 -3.04
N GLY A 111 -10.86 4.50 -3.27
CA GLY A 111 -11.47 5.68 -3.87
C GLY A 111 -11.74 5.50 -5.37
N ASP A 112 -10.87 4.75 -6.04
CA ASP A 112 -10.93 4.43 -7.47
C ASP A 112 -11.72 3.15 -7.77
N GLY A 113 -12.56 2.69 -6.84
CA GLY A 113 -13.40 1.49 -6.99
C GLY A 113 -12.71 0.15 -6.69
N GLY A 114 -11.41 0.15 -6.41
CA GLY A 114 -10.64 -1.06 -6.09
C GLY A 114 -10.98 -1.69 -4.74
N ARG A 115 -10.50 -2.93 -4.54
CA ARG A 115 -10.62 -3.69 -3.30
C ARG A 115 -9.28 -3.78 -2.58
N VAL A 116 -9.31 -3.59 -1.26
CA VAL A 116 -8.10 -3.60 -0.44
C VAL A 116 -8.21 -4.67 0.64
N GLY A 117 -7.23 -5.57 0.67
CA GLY A 117 -7.03 -6.57 1.72
C GLY A 117 -5.84 -6.18 2.61
N LEU A 118 -5.72 -6.86 3.76
CA LEU A 118 -4.65 -6.62 4.71
C LEU A 118 -4.05 -7.95 5.15
N CYS A 119 -2.73 -8.03 5.16
CA CYS A 119 -1.98 -9.03 5.89
C CYS A 119 -0.98 -8.30 6.79
N VAL A 120 -0.84 -8.71 8.05
CA VAL A 120 0.16 -8.13 8.96
C VAL A 120 1.14 -9.22 9.38
N ALA A 121 2.43 -8.90 9.26
CA ALA A 121 3.51 -9.65 9.89
C ALA A 121 3.73 -9.04 11.29
N ALA A 122 3.21 -9.69 12.31
CA ALA A 122 3.29 -9.29 13.70
C ALA A 122 3.28 -10.55 14.58
N PRO A 123 3.61 -10.47 15.88
CA PRO A 123 3.50 -11.60 16.79
C PRO A 123 2.12 -12.26 16.76
N GLU A 124 1.07 -11.43 16.69
CA GLU A 124 -0.30 -11.86 16.42
C GLU A 124 -0.69 -11.45 14.99
N PRO A 125 -0.79 -12.40 14.05
CA PRO A 125 -1.03 -12.05 12.65
C PRO A 125 -2.48 -11.62 12.38
N VAL A 126 -2.64 -10.60 11.53
CA VAL A 126 -3.95 -10.16 11.03
C VAL A 126 -4.05 -10.47 9.53
N ALA A 127 -5.20 -11.00 9.10
CA ALA A 127 -5.49 -11.29 7.70
C ALA A 127 -6.95 -10.91 7.37
N LEU A 128 -7.14 -10.00 6.42
CA LEU A 128 -8.44 -9.54 5.96
C LEU A 128 -8.51 -9.67 4.42
N PRO A 129 -9.55 -10.34 3.88
CA PRO A 129 -9.69 -10.47 2.43
C PRO A 129 -9.98 -9.11 1.78
N PRO A 130 -9.63 -8.92 0.49
CA PRO A 130 -9.88 -7.68 -0.22
C PRO A 130 -11.36 -7.29 -0.22
N ARG A 131 -11.65 -6.08 0.25
CA ARG A 131 -13.01 -5.50 0.21
C ARG A 131 -12.96 -4.07 -0.31
N GLY A 132 -13.95 -3.71 -1.13
CA GLY A 132 -14.08 -2.37 -1.69
C GLY A 132 -14.71 -1.38 -0.71
N GLY A 133 -14.54 -0.10 -1.04
CA GLY A 133 -15.22 1.01 -0.38
C GLY A 133 -14.78 1.30 1.06
N GLY A 134 -15.39 2.34 1.65
CA GLY A 134 -14.93 2.90 2.91
C GLY A 134 -15.05 1.98 4.14
N ARG A 135 -15.98 1.01 4.13
CA ARG A 135 -16.09 0.01 5.21
C ARG A 135 -14.93 -0.99 5.18
N GLY A 136 -14.52 -1.42 3.98
CA GLY A 136 -13.34 -2.26 3.80
C GLY A 136 -12.09 -1.57 4.34
N MET A 137 -11.87 -0.32 3.92
CA MET A 137 -10.74 0.47 4.41
C MET A 137 -10.77 0.79 5.91
N ALA A 138 -11.95 0.99 6.50
CA ALA A 138 -12.06 1.15 7.94
C ALA A 138 -11.60 -0.12 8.70
N ALA A 139 -11.96 -1.31 8.19
CA ALA A 139 -11.50 -2.57 8.75
C ALA A 139 -9.98 -2.76 8.58
N VAL A 140 -9.41 -2.38 7.43
CA VAL A 140 -7.96 -2.36 7.21
C VAL A 140 -7.26 -1.45 8.21
N CYS A 141 -7.73 -0.21 8.40
CA CYS A 141 -7.14 0.73 9.36
C CYS A 141 -7.22 0.20 10.80
N GLN A 142 -8.36 -0.40 11.19
CA GLN A 142 -8.49 -1.05 12.50
C GLN A 142 -7.55 -2.24 12.66
N GLY A 143 -7.38 -3.06 11.61
CA GLY A 143 -6.44 -4.19 11.62
C GLY A 143 -5.00 -3.76 11.82
N LEU A 144 -4.56 -2.70 11.12
CA LEU A 144 -3.24 -2.10 11.31
C LEU A 144 -3.04 -1.59 12.75
N ALA A 145 -4.00 -0.80 13.27
CA ALA A 145 -3.92 -0.25 14.62
C ALA A 145 -3.87 -1.35 15.69
N ARG A 146 -4.77 -2.35 15.62
CA ARG A 146 -4.80 -3.47 16.57
C ARG A 146 -3.54 -4.31 16.55
N ALA A 147 -3.02 -4.62 15.35
CA ALA A 147 -1.79 -5.39 15.23
C ALA A 147 -0.59 -4.61 15.81
N HIS A 148 -0.57 -3.29 15.62
CA HIS A 148 0.44 -2.43 16.22
C HIS A 148 0.36 -2.38 17.75
N ASP A 149 -0.84 -2.21 18.31
CA ASP A 149 -1.06 -2.21 19.76
C ASP A 149 -0.67 -3.54 20.39
N SER A 150 -1.06 -4.67 19.75
CA SER A 150 -0.67 -6.02 20.17
C SER A 150 0.85 -6.22 20.10
N ALA A 151 1.50 -5.74 19.03
CA ALA A 151 2.95 -5.83 18.88
C ALA A 151 3.71 -5.00 19.94
N LEU A 152 3.23 -3.80 20.27
CA LEU A 152 3.81 -2.98 21.35
C LEU A 152 3.62 -3.64 22.73
N ALA A 153 2.45 -4.24 22.98
CA ALA A 153 2.18 -4.95 24.23
C ALA A 153 3.03 -6.24 24.36
N ALA A 154 3.29 -6.91 23.23
CA ALA A 154 4.09 -8.14 23.17
C ALA A 154 5.60 -7.87 23.08
N ALA A 155 6.02 -6.65 22.73
CA ALA A 155 7.42 -6.28 22.61
C ALA A 155 8.10 -6.44 23.98
N PRO A 156 9.06 -7.38 24.13
CA PRO A 156 9.83 -7.47 25.36
C PRO A 156 10.69 -6.20 25.44
N HIS A 157 10.48 -5.42 26.49
CA HIS A 157 11.26 -4.24 26.80
C HIS A 157 12.73 -4.62 27.09
N GLY A 158 13.53 -4.74 26.02
CA GLY A 158 14.97 -4.94 26.08
C GLY A 158 15.47 -6.39 26.09
N ASP A 159 14.74 -7.35 25.51
CA ASP A 159 15.36 -8.63 25.13
C ASP A 159 15.74 -8.61 23.63
N PRO A 160 17.00 -8.32 23.29
CA PRO A 160 17.48 -8.36 21.91
C PRO A 160 17.49 -9.79 21.33
N ALA A 161 17.26 -10.83 22.14
CA ALA A 161 17.30 -12.23 21.71
C ALA A 161 15.99 -12.73 21.08
N ARG A 162 14.90 -11.95 21.10
CA ARG A 162 13.71 -12.33 20.33
C ARG A 162 13.93 -11.98 18.86
N ALA A 163 14.57 -12.91 18.16
CA ALA A 163 14.79 -12.85 16.72
C ALA A 163 13.49 -12.48 16.00
N ASP A 164 13.61 -11.56 15.05
CA ASP A 164 12.50 -11.16 14.19
C ASP A 164 11.96 -12.41 13.49
N PRO A 165 10.68 -12.78 13.66
CA PRO A 165 10.15 -13.98 13.01
C PRO A 165 10.26 -13.83 11.48
N PRO A 166 10.53 -14.91 10.74
CA PRO A 166 10.73 -14.82 9.29
C PRO A 166 9.48 -14.26 8.59
N LEU A 167 9.69 -13.50 7.51
CA LEU A 167 8.61 -12.83 6.77
C LEU A 167 7.89 -13.77 5.79
N GLY A 168 8.51 -14.89 5.43
CA GLY A 168 7.96 -15.91 4.51
C GLY A 168 6.53 -16.36 4.84
N PRO A 169 6.19 -16.77 6.08
CA PRO A 169 4.82 -17.13 6.44
C PRO A 169 3.79 -16.00 6.25
N ALA A 170 4.21 -14.73 6.33
CA ALA A 170 3.33 -13.60 6.07
C ALA A 170 3.15 -13.36 4.56
N LEU A 171 4.20 -13.57 3.75
CA LEU A 171 4.10 -13.57 2.29
C LEU A 171 3.11 -14.64 1.79
N GLU A 172 3.20 -15.86 2.30
CA GLU A 172 2.29 -16.95 1.93
C GLU A 172 0.84 -16.66 2.30
N ARG A 173 0.60 -16.11 3.51
CA ARG A 173 -0.74 -15.65 3.90
C ARG A 173 -1.25 -14.54 2.99
N ALA A 174 -0.42 -13.57 2.64
CA ALA A 174 -0.81 -12.48 1.75
C ALA A 174 -1.15 -13.00 0.34
N ARG A 175 -0.34 -13.93 -0.20
CA ARG A 175 -0.61 -14.62 -1.47
C ARG A 175 -1.96 -15.35 -1.44
N ALA A 176 -2.27 -16.07 -0.36
CA ALA A 176 -3.53 -16.81 -0.23
C ALA A 176 -4.78 -15.90 -0.23
N LEU A 177 -4.64 -14.61 0.09
CA LEU A 177 -5.73 -13.63 0.06
C LEU A 177 -5.95 -13.00 -1.32
N LEU A 178 -4.96 -13.11 -2.23
CA LEU A 178 -5.02 -12.44 -3.53
C LEU A 178 -5.87 -13.23 -4.53
N PRO A 179 -6.82 -12.57 -5.22
CA PRO A 179 -7.45 -13.16 -6.40
C PRO A 179 -6.45 -13.21 -7.58
N ALA A 180 -6.82 -13.92 -8.64
CA ALA A 180 -6.05 -13.95 -9.88
C ALA A 180 -5.87 -12.52 -10.43
N GLY A 181 -4.64 -12.15 -10.79
CA GLY A 181 -4.31 -10.80 -11.25
C GLY A 181 -4.26 -9.73 -10.15
N GLY A 182 -4.30 -10.12 -8.87
CA GLY A 182 -4.14 -9.18 -7.75
C GLY A 182 -2.70 -8.71 -7.55
N HIS A 183 -2.55 -7.61 -6.81
CA HIS A 183 -1.26 -6.97 -6.54
C HIS A 183 -0.92 -7.03 -5.04
N LEU A 184 0.32 -7.38 -4.72
CA LEU A 184 0.85 -7.36 -3.36
C LEU A 184 1.68 -6.10 -3.13
N VAL A 185 1.40 -5.36 -2.05
CA VAL A 185 2.26 -4.24 -1.61
C VAL A 185 2.81 -4.56 -0.23
N LEU A 186 4.11 -4.83 -0.13
CA LEU A 186 4.82 -5.06 1.11
C LEU A 186 5.43 -3.75 1.62
N ALA A 187 5.23 -3.40 2.90
CA ALA A 187 5.97 -2.32 3.56
C ALA A 187 6.82 -2.87 4.70
N SER A 188 8.16 -2.79 4.59
CA SER A 188 9.12 -3.34 5.55
C SER A 188 10.47 -2.63 5.46
N ALA A 189 11.26 -2.65 6.53
CA ALA A 189 12.67 -2.24 6.52
C ALA A 189 13.60 -3.36 6.03
N LEU A 190 13.12 -4.61 6.01
CA LEU A 190 13.87 -5.82 5.63
C LEU A 190 15.17 -6.05 6.45
N ASP A 191 15.16 -5.68 7.74
CA ASP A 191 16.31 -5.87 8.64
C ASP A 191 16.68 -7.36 8.80
N ALA A 192 15.67 -8.23 8.97
CA ALA A 192 15.83 -9.67 9.11
C ALA A 192 14.64 -10.39 8.45
N PRO A 193 14.61 -10.51 7.11
CA PRO A 193 13.46 -11.10 6.41
C PRO A 193 13.35 -12.62 6.61
N GLY A 194 14.41 -13.26 7.10
CA GLY A 194 14.52 -14.72 7.27
C GLY A 194 15.18 -15.40 6.08
N ASP A 195 15.65 -16.61 6.31
CA ASP A 195 16.30 -17.43 5.28
C ASP A 195 15.30 -17.76 4.14
N GLY A 196 15.79 -17.78 2.90
CA GLY A 196 14.96 -18.12 1.73
C GLY A 196 13.97 -17.03 1.28
N PHE A 197 13.99 -15.85 1.91
CA PHE A 197 13.08 -14.76 1.55
C PHE A 197 13.26 -14.26 0.12
N PRO A 198 14.48 -14.00 -0.39
CA PRO A 198 14.66 -13.56 -1.77
C PRO A 198 14.09 -14.54 -2.79
N GLU A 199 14.27 -15.83 -2.59
CA GLU A 199 13.78 -16.91 -3.46
C GLU A 199 12.25 -16.98 -3.42
N THR A 200 11.67 -16.88 -2.22
CA THR A 200 10.20 -16.86 -2.03
C THR A 200 9.57 -15.64 -2.71
N LEU A 201 10.20 -14.47 -2.56
CA LEU A 201 9.74 -13.24 -3.16
C LEU A 201 9.88 -13.27 -4.68
N ALA A 202 10.97 -13.81 -5.22
CA ALA A 202 11.18 -14.00 -6.65
C ALA A 202 10.11 -14.92 -7.26
N ALA A 203 9.89 -16.09 -6.67
CA ALA A 203 8.87 -17.04 -7.11
C ALA A 203 7.44 -16.44 -7.05
N LEU A 204 7.20 -15.53 -6.11
CA LEU A 204 5.95 -14.79 -6.02
C LEU A 204 5.84 -13.72 -7.12
N ALA A 205 6.90 -12.96 -7.35
CA ALA A 205 6.96 -11.90 -8.36
C ALA A 205 6.83 -12.43 -9.80
N GLU A 206 7.18 -13.69 -10.06
CA GLU A 206 6.92 -14.36 -11.34
C GLU A 206 5.42 -14.57 -11.63
N ARG A 207 4.58 -14.57 -10.59
CA ARG A 207 3.16 -14.96 -10.69
C ARG A 207 2.19 -13.82 -10.43
N ILE A 208 2.59 -12.86 -9.61
CA ILE A 208 1.78 -11.70 -9.24
C ILE A 208 2.63 -10.44 -9.28
N SER A 209 1.98 -9.29 -9.47
CA SER A 209 2.67 -8.01 -9.33
C SER A 209 2.97 -7.75 -7.85
N VAL A 210 4.24 -7.48 -7.55
CA VAL A 210 4.70 -7.18 -6.18
C VAL A 210 5.38 -5.82 -6.17
N SER A 211 4.97 -5.00 -5.21
CA SER A 211 5.63 -3.75 -4.88
C SER A 211 6.16 -3.76 -3.44
N LEU A 212 7.30 -3.11 -3.23
CA LEU A 212 7.94 -2.95 -1.94
C LEU A 212 8.06 -1.47 -1.58
N ILE A 213 7.55 -1.11 -0.41
CA ILE A 213 7.86 0.14 0.27
C ILE A 213 8.96 -0.18 1.29
N LEU A 214 10.21 0.17 0.95
CA LEU A 214 11.32 0.05 1.89
C LEU A 214 11.26 1.20 2.89
N VAL A 215 10.97 0.89 4.14
CA VAL A 215 10.90 1.88 5.22
C VAL A 215 12.27 2.09 5.83
N SER A 216 12.75 3.34 5.84
CA SER A 216 14.07 3.71 6.34
C SER A 216 13.96 4.83 7.38
N ASP A 217 14.60 4.63 8.52
CA ASP A 217 14.76 5.67 9.54
C ASP A 217 16.04 6.47 9.32
N ALA A 218 16.01 7.78 9.62
CA ALA A 218 17.16 8.67 9.47
C ALA A 218 18.44 8.14 10.15
N PHE A 219 18.29 7.44 11.28
CA PHE A 219 19.42 6.86 12.00
C PHE A 219 20.16 5.79 11.21
N GLU A 220 19.50 5.06 10.31
CA GLU A 220 20.20 4.05 9.48
C GLU A 220 21.09 4.66 8.42
N ARG A 221 20.70 5.84 7.92
CA ARG A 221 21.41 6.52 6.83
C ARG A 221 22.54 7.38 7.35
N GLU A 222 22.32 8.02 8.49
CA GLU A 222 23.20 9.07 9.01
C GLU A 222 23.69 8.82 10.44
N ALA A 223 23.57 7.60 11.00
CA ALA A 223 24.04 7.31 12.37
C ALA A 223 25.49 7.77 12.57
N PRO A 224 25.72 8.75 13.47
CA PRO A 224 27.09 9.08 13.88
C PRO A 224 27.73 7.86 14.54
N PRO A 225 28.99 7.52 14.22
CA PRO A 225 29.69 6.46 14.96
C PRO A 225 29.87 6.90 16.42
N GLY A 226 29.56 6.01 17.37
CA GLY A 226 29.70 6.37 18.77
C GLY A 226 29.07 5.41 19.77
N LEU A 227 29.10 5.85 21.04
CA LEU A 227 28.41 5.21 22.15
C LEU A 227 27.09 5.93 22.39
N TYR A 228 25.99 5.18 22.34
CA TYR A 228 24.65 5.68 22.53
C TYR A 228 24.11 5.21 23.89
N PRO A 229 23.76 6.13 24.80
CA PRO A 229 23.08 5.75 26.02
C PRO A 229 21.69 5.21 25.66
N TYR A 230 21.27 4.14 26.32
CA TYR A 230 19.92 3.62 26.22
C TYR A 230 19.31 3.45 27.61
N ALA A 231 17.99 3.52 27.65
CA ALA A 231 17.19 3.17 28.81
C ALA A 231 16.03 2.30 28.33
N THR A 232 15.79 1.20 29.05
CA THR A 232 14.67 0.31 28.77
C THR A 232 13.53 0.58 29.75
N PRO A 233 12.26 0.27 29.41
CA PRO A 233 11.13 0.50 30.31
C PRO A 233 11.15 -0.27 31.65
N ASP A 234 11.91 -1.37 31.74
CA ASP A 234 12.20 -2.06 33.00
C ASP A 234 13.31 -1.37 33.84
N GLY A 235 13.78 -0.20 33.41
CA GLY A 235 14.70 0.66 34.16
C GLY A 235 16.18 0.36 33.93
N ARG A 236 16.54 -0.64 33.10
CA ARG A 236 17.95 -0.87 32.75
C ARG A 236 18.48 0.30 31.94
N ARG A 237 19.73 0.66 32.20
CA ARG A 237 20.45 1.72 31.49
C ARG A 237 21.82 1.20 31.10
N GLY A 238 22.31 1.64 29.96
CA GLY A 238 23.64 1.27 29.49
C GLY A 238 24.06 2.11 28.29
N THR A 239 25.19 1.74 27.70
CA THR A 239 25.67 2.34 26.46
C THR A 239 25.82 1.25 25.41
N ALA A 240 25.20 1.44 24.25
CA ALA A 240 25.39 0.58 23.09
C ALA A 240 26.40 1.23 22.14
N ARG A 241 27.39 0.48 21.67
CA ARG A 241 28.25 0.93 20.57
C ARG A 241 27.55 0.63 19.27
N ILE A 242 27.24 1.67 18.51
CA ILE A 242 26.67 1.51 17.16
C ILE A 242 27.82 1.68 16.16
N GLY A 243 28.19 0.58 15.51
CA GLY A 243 29.09 0.56 14.36
C GLY A 243 28.29 0.58 13.04
N ARG A 244 28.95 0.93 11.92
CA ARG A 244 28.39 0.83 10.55
C ARG A 244 28.34 -0.64 10.07
N GLU A 245 27.74 -1.54 10.85
CA GLU A 245 27.64 -2.97 10.48
C GLU A 245 26.33 -3.32 9.76
N ARG A 246 25.36 -2.40 9.67
CA ARG A 246 24.11 -2.66 8.92
C ARG A 246 24.29 -2.30 7.44
N PRO A 247 23.91 -3.20 6.51
CA PRO A 247 23.91 -2.87 5.09
C PRO A 247 22.99 -1.67 4.86
N ALA A 248 23.43 -0.73 4.02
CA ALA A 248 22.66 0.47 3.73
C ALA A 248 21.29 0.09 3.14
N PRO A 249 20.23 0.90 3.35
CA PRO A 249 18.92 0.67 2.71
C PRO A 249 19.03 0.38 1.20
N GLU A 250 19.94 1.05 0.50
CA GLU A 250 20.22 0.87 -0.92
C GLU A 250 20.71 -0.54 -1.26
N GLU A 251 21.56 -1.14 -0.41
CA GLU A 251 22.05 -2.51 -0.58
C GLU A 251 20.93 -3.54 -0.42
N ARG A 252 19.96 -3.28 0.47
CA ARG A 252 18.76 -4.11 0.65
C ARG A 252 17.83 -4.07 -0.59
N ILE A 253 17.84 -2.98 -1.36
CA ILE A 253 17.04 -2.81 -2.59
C ILE A 253 17.73 -3.38 -3.82
N ALA A 254 19.06 -3.28 -3.90
CA ALA A 254 19.82 -3.62 -5.11
C ALA A 254 19.62 -5.08 -5.56
N GLY A 255 19.38 -6.00 -4.63
CA GLY A 255 19.03 -7.40 -4.94
C GLY A 255 17.60 -7.59 -5.46
N LEU A 256 16.66 -6.73 -5.05
CA LEU A 256 15.23 -6.87 -5.33
C LEU A 256 14.81 -6.26 -6.66
N ALA A 257 15.49 -5.21 -7.11
CA ALA A 257 15.23 -4.58 -8.41
C ALA A 257 15.40 -5.57 -9.58
N ARG A 258 16.27 -6.58 -9.44
CA ARG A 258 16.49 -7.62 -10.45
C ARG A 258 15.34 -8.63 -10.55
N LEU A 259 14.45 -8.66 -9.56
CA LEU A 259 13.32 -9.59 -9.47
C LEU A 259 12.02 -9.01 -10.06
N GLY A 260 12.08 -7.85 -10.73
CA GLY A 260 10.89 -7.16 -11.25
C GLY A 260 10.01 -6.52 -10.16
N VAL A 261 10.49 -6.47 -8.92
CA VAL A 261 9.77 -5.86 -7.78
C VAL A 261 9.90 -4.34 -7.85
N THR A 262 8.77 -3.65 -8.02
CA THR A 262 8.76 -2.19 -7.94
C THR A 262 9.09 -1.77 -6.52
N THR A 263 10.20 -1.06 -6.34
CA THR A 263 10.66 -0.66 -5.01
C THR A 263 10.65 0.85 -4.84
N LEU A 264 10.11 1.30 -3.71
CA LEU A 264 10.04 2.70 -3.32
C LEU A 264 10.59 2.87 -1.90
N ARG A 265 11.51 3.80 -1.70
CA ARG A 265 12.00 4.15 -0.36
C ARG A 265 11.04 5.14 0.31
N LEU A 266 10.76 4.90 1.58
CA LEU A 266 9.94 5.76 2.42
C LEU A 266 10.73 6.13 3.69
N ASP A 267 10.90 7.43 3.91
CA ASP A 267 11.67 7.97 5.01
C ASP A 267 10.77 8.38 6.18
N THR A 268 10.99 7.80 7.37
CA THR A 268 10.07 7.95 8.52
C THR A 268 9.87 9.40 8.95
N GLU A 269 10.83 10.29 8.70
CA GLU A 269 10.77 11.70 9.08
C GLU A 269 9.89 12.57 8.16
N THR A 270 9.60 12.12 6.94
CA THR A 270 8.89 12.94 5.93
C THR A 270 7.39 13.08 6.23
N GLY A 271 6.81 12.11 6.93
CA GLY A 271 5.41 12.09 7.33
C GLY A 271 4.41 11.90 6.18
N PRO A 272 3.10 11.80 6.51
CA PRO A 272 2.05 11.48 5.55
C PRO A 272 1.99 12.39 4.32
N GLU A 273 2.19 13.70 4.50
CA GLU A 273 2.17 14.70 3.43
C GLU A 273 3.26 14.42 2.39
N GLY A 274 4.45 14.00 2.84
CA GLY A 274 5.55 13.57 1.97
C GLY A 274 5.32 12.20 1.33
N PHE A 275 4.56 11.31 1.97
CA PHE A 275 4.23 9.99 1.43
C PHE A 275 3.21 10.05 0.28
N ALA A 276 2.31 11.05 0.27
CA ALA A 276 1.20 11.08 -0.67
C ALA A 276 1.63 11.03 -2.16
N PRO A 277 2.62 11.82 -2.64
CA PRO A 277 3.11 11.73 -4.01
C PRO A 277 3.78 10.38 -4.34
N LEU A 278 4.41 9.75 -3.34
CA LEU A 278 5.02 8.43 -3.49
C LEU A 278 3.94 7.35 -3.67
N MET A 279 2.85 7.43 -2.91
CA MET A 279 1.72 6.52 -3.03
C MET A 279 0.96 6.73 -4.34
N GLU A 280 0.90 7.96 -4.87
CA GLU A 280 0.34 8.24 -6.20
C GLU A 280 1.15 7.58 -7.32
N ARG A 281 2.48 7.68 -7.26
CA ARG A 281 3.37 6.99 -8.21
C ARG A 281 3.24 5.47 -8.13
N LEU A 282 3.09 4.94 -6.92
CA LEU A 282 2.91 3.51 -6.69
C LEU A 282 1.56 3.02 -7.21
N ASP A 283 0.49 3.77 -6.92
CA ASP A 283 -0.86 3.52 -7.40
C ASP A 283 -0.94 3.49 -8.93
N ALA A 284 -0.19 4.32 -9.64
CA ALA A 284 -0.16 4.32 -11.11
C ALA A 284 0.42 3.03 -11.74
N VAL A 285 1.10 2.18 -10.97
CA VAL A 285 1.72 0.93 -11.45
C VAL A 285 1.10 -0.34 -10.87
N LEU A 286 0.09 -0.23 -10.00
CA LEU A 286 -0.77 -1.37 -9.60
C LEU A 286 -2.02 -1.39 -10.47
#